data_AF-A0A2S9IIJ5-F1
#
_entry.id   AF-A0A2S9IIJ5-F1
#
_cell.length_a   1.000
_cell.length_b   1.000
_cell.length_c   1.000
_cell.angle_alpha   90.00
_cell.angle_beta   90.00
_cell.angle_gamma   90.00
#
_symmetry.space_group_name_H-M   'P 1'
#
loop_
_entity.id
_entity.type
_entity.pdbx_description
1 polymer ?
#
loop_
_entity_poly.entity_id
_entity_poly.type
_entity_poly.pdbx_seq_one_letter_code
_entity_poly.pdbx_strand_id
1 'polypeptide(L)'
;AFMVERAAQSVMGAALCASGVLSVYRSDFLRAVKNEWMEQRFLGEAVHFGDDRRLTALALQRGRVIIALDAVASTQVPTSPVHFIKQQLRWNKSFLRESVLAVKGFG
;
A
#
# COMPACT_ATOMS: atom_id res chain seq x y z
N ALA A 1 -0.46 10.52 17.64
CA ALA A 1 -0.18 9.09 17.45
C ALA A 1 0.07 8.75 15.97
N PHE A 2 -0.94 8.82 15.10
CA PHE A 2 -0.84 8.41 13.68
C PHE A 2 0.31 9.07 12.90
N MET A 3 0.43 10.40 12.94
CA MET A 3 1.52 11.10 12.21
C MET A 3 2.92 10.78 12.75
N VAL A 4 3.04 10.47 14.04
CA VAL A 4 4.32 10.09 14.66
C VAL A 4 4.77 8.72 14.17
N GLU A 5 3.86 7.75 14.13
CA GLU A 5 4.12 6.41 13.58
C GLU A 5 4.55 6.50 12.11
N ARG A 6 3.82 7.27 11.31
CA ARG A 6 4.13 7.50 9.90
C ARG A 6 5.50 8.16 9.72
N ALA A 7 5.81 9.19 10.50
CA ALA A 7 7.14 9.81 10.48
C ALA A 7 8.24 8.80 10.84
N ALA A 8 8.04 7.97 11.87
CA ALA A 8 8.99 6.93 12.25
C ALA A 8 9.21 5.90 11.12
N GLN A 9 8.14 5.42 10.49
CA GLN A 9 8.23 4.54 9.32
C GLN A 9 9.02 5.19 8.18
N SER A 10 8.84 6.49 7.95
CA SER A 10 9.55 7.25 6.91
C SER A 10 11.04 7.39 7.22
N VAL A 11 11.42 7.65 8.48
CA VAL A 11 12.83 7.67 8.92
C VAL A 11 13.51 6.34 8.65
N MET A 12 12.80 5.23 8.88
CA MET A 12 13.29 3.88 8.58
C MET A 12 13.27 3.54 7.08
N GLY A 13 12.72 4.40 6.22
CA GLY A 13 12.52 4.11 4.80
C GLY A 13 11.55 2.95 4.54
N ALA A 14 10.68 2.67 5.50
CA ALA A 14 9.84 1.49 5.57
C ALA A 14 8.34 1.83 5.72
N ALA A 15 7.88 2.89 5.06
CA ALA A 15 6.47 3.25 5.06
C ALA A 15 5.62 2.11 4.46
N LEU A 16 4.79 1.49 5.30
CA LEU A 16 4.04 0.26 4.98
C LEU A 16 2.90 0.47 3.98
N CYS A 17 2.59 1.72 3.65
CA CYS A 17 1.57 2.08 2.67
C CYS A 17 1.88 3.46 2.10
N ALA A 18 2.06 3.55 0.79
CA ALA A 18 1.99 4.80 0.03
C ALA A 18 0.53 4.95 -0.46
N SER A 19 -0.20 5.89 0.13
CA SER A 19 -1.65 6.01 -0.08
C SER A 19 -2.00 6.30 -1.54
N GLY A 20 -3.06 5.68 -2.04
CA GLY A 20 -3.55 5.91 -3.40
C GLY A 20 -4.01 7.34 -3.67
N VAL A 21 -4.30 8.15 -2.65
CA VAL A 21 -4.69 9.56 -2.82
C VAL A 21 -3.53 10.41 -3.37
N LEU A 22 -2.29 10.07 -2.99
CA LEU A 22 -1.09 10.73 -3.44
C LEU A 22 0.11 9.81 -3.20
N SER A 23 0.62 9.22 -4.27
CA SER A 23 1.84 8.43 -4.26
C SER A 23 2.59 8.64 -5.57
N VAL A 24 3.93 8.63 -5.49
CA VAL A 24 4.81 8.85 -6.63
C VAL A 24 5.84 7.73 -6.66
N TYR A 25 6.00 7.11 -7.83
CA TYR A 25 6.92 6.01 -8.06
C TYR A 25 7.86 6.37 -9.20
N ARG A 26 9.09 5.89 -9.16
CA ARG A 26 10.01 6.01 -10.30
C ARG A 26 9.50 5.16 -11.45
N SER A 27 9.59 5.67 -12.68
CA SER A 27 9.02 5.00 -13.86
C SER A 27 9.73 3.69 -14.20
N ASP A 28 11.04 3.61 -13.97
CA ASP A 28 11.84 2.39 -14.13
C ASP A 28 11.39 1.28 -13.16
N PHE A 29 11.15 1.61 -11.89
CA PHE A 29 10.58 0.70 -10.91
C PHE A 29 9.22 0.17 -11.38
N LEU A 30 8.30 1.05 -11.81
CA LEU A 30 6.98 0.62 -12.29
C LEU A 30 7.06 -0.33 -13.49
N ARG A 31 7.97 -0.06 -14.44
CA ARG A 31 8.20 -0.94 -15.59
C ARG A 31 8.72 -2.31 -15.15
N ALA A 32 9.64 -2.33 -14.18
CA ALA A 32 10.24 -3.56 -13.67
C ALA A 32 9.23 -4.45 -12.91
N VAL A 33 8.29 -3.85 -12.17
CA VAL A 33 7.33 -4.61 -11.35
C VAL A 33 5.97 -4.81 -12.00
N LYS A 34 5.73 -4.26 -13.19
CA LYS A 34 4.43 -4.26 -13.87
C LYS A 34 3.78 -5.66 -13.92
N ASN A 35 4.51 -6.67 -14.37
CA ASN A 35 3.96 -8.01 -14.52
C ASN A 35 3.65 -8.64 -13.16
N GLU A 36 4.57 -8.52 -12.18
CA GLU A 36 4.37 -9.04 -10.82
C GLU A 36 3.20 -8.36 -10.07
N TRP A 37 2.96 -7.08 -10.38
CA TRP A 37 1.82 -6.34 -9.87
C TRP A 37 0.51 -6.81 -10.52
N MET A 38 0.47 -6.94 -11.85
CA MET A 38 -0.73 -7.34 -12.60
C MET A 38 -1.14 -8.80 -12.37
N GLU A 39 -0.17 -9.69 -12.18
CA GLU A 39 -0.39 -11.13 -12.02
C GLU A 39 -0.54 -11.55 -10.55
N GLN A 40 -0.78 -10.61 -9.65
CA GLN A 40 -0.91 -10.90 -8.22
C GLN A 40 -1.99 -11.96 -7.98
N ARG A 41 -1.61 -13.00 -7.25
CA ARG A 41 -2.52 -14.02 -6.74
C ARG A 41 -2.48 -14.12 -5.22
N PHE A 42 -3.62 -14.42 -4.62
CA PHE A 42 -3.72 -14.74 -3.20
C PHE A 42 -4.63 -15.95 -3.03
N LEU A 43 -4.11 -16.99 -2.35
CA LEU A 43 -4.79 -18.27 -2.18
C LEU A 43 -5.27 -18.89 -3.52
N GLY A 44 -4.46 -18.73 -4.57
CA GLY A 44 -4.75 -19.25 -5.92
C GLY A 44 -5.55 -18.29 -6.81
N GLU A 45 -6.29 -17.36 -6.24
CA GLU A 45 -7.17 -16.45 -6.96
C GLU A 45 -6.46 -15.17 -7.42
N ALA A 46 -6.82 -14.66 -8.59
CA ALA A 46 -6.33 -13.37 -9.09
C ALA A 46 -6.91 -12.22 -8.25
N VAL A 47 -6.07 -11.24 -7.91
CA VAL A 47 -6.46 -10.13 -7.05
C VAL A 47 -6.19 -8.80 -7.73
N HIS A 48 -7.24 -7.99 -7.87
CA HIS A 48 -7.19 -6.70 -8.60
C HIS A 48 -7.51 -5.48 -7.72
N PHE A 49 -7.48 -5.62 -6.40
CA PHE A 49 -7.77 -4.51 -5.48
C PHE A 49 -6.62 -4.25 -4.51
N GLY A 50 -6.43 -2.98 -4.14
CA GLY A 50 -5.38 -2.56 -3.21
C GLY A 50 -4.03 -2.36 -3.89
N ASP A 51 -4.04 -1.67 -5.03
CA ASP A 51 -2.85 -1.36 -5.84
C ASP A 51 -1.81 -0.60 -5.03
N ASP A 52 -2.26 0.35 -4.20
CA ASP A 52 -1.43 1.13 -3.28
C ASP A 52 -0.56 0.24 -2.39
N ARG A 53 -1.18 -0.74 -1.72
CA ARG A 53 -0.50 -1.68 -0.84
C ARG A 53 0.40 -2.64 -1.60
N ARG A 54 -0.05 -3.18 -2.74
CA ARG A 54 0.76 -4.12 -3.51
C ARG A 54 2.00 -3.44 -4.09
N LEU A 55 1.86 -2.25 -4.68
CA LEU A 55 2.99 -1.47 -5.19
C LEU A 55 3.93 -1.06 -4.04
N THR A 56 3.40 -0.71 -2.88
CA THR A 56 4.22 -0.42 -1.69
C THR A 56 5.02 -1.65 -1.24
N ALA A 57 4.41 -2.83 -1.18
CA ALA A 57 5.09 -4.07 -0.82
C ALA A 57 6.23 -4.40 -1.80
N LEU A 58 5.97 -4.26 -3.11
CA LEU A 58 6.98 -4.45 -4.16
C LEU A 58 8.13 -3.44 -4.06
N ALA A 59 7.82 -2.20 -3.67
CA ALA A 59 8.81 -1.15 -3.46
C ALA A 59 9.69 -1.41 -2.22
N LEU A 60 9.08 -1.87 -1.11
CA LEU A 60 9.81 -2.25 0.11
C LEU A 60 10.78 -3.42 -0.13
N GLN A 61 10.47 -4.34 -1.04
CA GLN A 61 11.38 -5.43 -1.41
C GLN A 61 12.60 -4.96 -2.24
N ARG A 62 12.50 -3.79 -2.89
CA ARG A 62 13.49 -3.32 -3.88
C ARG A 62 14.16 -2.02 -3.49
N GLY A 63 13.78 -1.42 -2.36
CA GLY A 63 14.28 -0.12 -1.95
C GLY A 63 13.54 0.46 -0.76
N ARG A 64 13.46 1.80 -0.73
CA ARG A 64 12.87 2.54 0.39
C ARG A 64 11.55 3.17 -0.01
N VAL A 65 10.61 3.17 0.93
CA VAL A 65 9.34 3.88 0.83
C VAL A 65 9.28 4.91 1.95
N ILE A 66 9.14 6.17 1.58
CA ILE A 66 9.13 7.31 2.51
C ILE A 66 7.83 8.09 2.37
N ILE A 67 7.61 9.00 3.30
CA ILE A 67 6.47 9.90 3.34
C ILE A 67 6.99 11.32 3.14
N ALA A 68 6.45 12.00 2.14
CA ALA A 68 6.61 13.45 2.01
C ALA A 68 5.71 14.12 3.06
N LEU A 69 6.30 14.59 4.17
CA LEU A 69 5.56 15.18 5.29
C LEU A 69 4.95 16.56 4.96
N ASP A 70 5.48 17.21 3.94
CA ASP A 70 5.04 18.49 3.37
C ASP A 70 3.96 18.32 2.29
N ALA A 71 3.75 17.09 1.79
CA ALA A 71 2.74 16.82 0.77
C ALA A 71 1.34 16.78 1.37
N VAL A 72 0.41 17.50 0.73
CA VAL A 72 -1.00 17.60 1.15
C VAL A 72 -1.91 16.98 0.09
N ALA A 73 -2.83 16.14 0.54
CA ALA A 73 -3.85 15.54 -0.31
C ALA A 73 -5.18 15.42 0.44
N SER A 74 -6.29 15.63 -0.27
CA SER A 74 -7.64 15.51 0.28
C SER A 74 -8.22 14.16 -0.10
N THR A 75 -8.76 13.43 0.90
CA THR A 75 -9.46 12.17 0.65
C THR A 75 -10.96 12.38 0.72
N GLN A 76 -11.70 11.76 -0.19
CA GLN A 76 -13.15 11.76 -0.13
C GLN A 76 -13.61 10.62 0.79
N VAL A 77 -14.13 10.97 1.95
CA VAL A 77 -14.69 10.01 2.93
C VAL A 77 -16.20 9.86 2.69
N PRO A 78 -16.74 8.63 2.61
CA PRO A 78 -18.17 8.41 2.53
C PRO A 78 -18.89 8.95 3.76
N THR A 79 -20.01 9.65 3.54
CA THR A 79 -20.87 10.19 4.61
C THR A 79 -21.83 9.14 5.17
N SER A 80 -22.17 8.11 4.38
CA SER A 80 -23.00 7.00 4.84
C SER A 80 -22.18 6.02 5.68
N PRO A 81 -22.64 5.65 6.89
CA PRO A 81 -21.96 4.66 7.73
C PRO A 81 -21.73 3.32 7.04
N VAL A 82 -22.70 2.87 6.24
CA VAL A 82 -22.61 1.60 5.49
C VAL A 82 -21.52 1.68 4.42
N HIS A 83 -21.43 2.80 3.69
CA HIS A 83 -20.37 2.99 2.71
C HIS A 83 -18.99 3.12 3.35
N PHE A 84 -18.91 3.81 4.50
CA PHE A 84 -17.69 3.90 5.28
C PHE A 84 -17.19 2.52 5.74
N ILE A 85 -18.07 1.68 6.29
CA ILE A 85 -17.71 0.31 6.71
C ILE A 85 -17.23 -0.52 5.51
N LYS A 86 -17.93 -0.46 4.37
CA LYS A 86 -17.50 -1.16 3.14
C LYS A 86 -16.10 -0.71 2.69
N GLN A 87 -15.80 0.59 2.79
CA GLN A 87 -14.48 1.13 2.49
C GLN A 87 -13.41 0.58 3.47
N GLN A 88 -13.67 0.62 4.77
CA GLN A 88 -12.73 0.10 5.78
C GLN A 88 -12.47 -1.39 5.61
N LEU A 89 -13.51 -2.19 5.32
CA LEU A 89 -13.37 -3.62 5.04
C LEU A 89 -12.51 -3.88 3.80
N ARG A 90 -12.71 -3.12 2.72
CA ARG A 90 -11.88 -3.22 1.51
C ARG A 90 -10.42 -2.90 1.81
N TRP A 91 -10.15 -1.87 2.61
CA TRP A 91 -8.80 -1.52 3.03
C TRP A 91 -8.17 -2.59 3.94
N ASN A 92 -8.93 -3.19 4.85
CA ASN A 92 -8.41 -4.24 5.72
C ASN A 92 -8.15 -5.56 4.97
N LYS A 93 -8.93 -5.87 3.93
CA LYS A 93 -8.67 -7.03 3.08
C LYS A 93 -7.30 -6.93 2.38
N SER A 94 -6.97 -5.77 1.80
CA SER A 94 -5.65 -5.59 1.18
C SER A 94 -4.52 -5.55 2.22
N PHE A 95 -4.79 -5.03 3.43
CA PHE A 95 -3.81 -5.02 4.51
C PHE A 95 -3.41 -6.44 4.91
N LEU A 96 -4.42 -7.25 5.25
CA LEU A 96 -4.20 -8.62 5.68
C LEU A 96 -3.47 -9.43 4.62
N ARG A 97 -3.88 -9.29 3.35
CA ARG A 97 -3.25 -9.98 2.22
C ARG A 97 -1.77 -9.65 2.11
N GLU A 98 -1.40 -8.37 2.03
CA GLU A 98 0.01 -7.99 1.87
C GLU A 98 0.83 -8.34 3.12
N SER A 99 0.27 -8.23 4.32
CA SER A 99 0.95 -8.65 5.56
C SER A 99 1.25 -10.16 5.56
N VAL A 100 0.30 -11.00 5.15
CA VAL A 100 0.51 -12.45 5.02
C VAL A 100 1.56 -12.77 3.95
N LEU A 101 1.49 -12.10 2.79
CA LEU A 101 2.48 -12.27 1.72
C LEU A 101 3.88 -11.83 2.15
N ALA A 102 3.99 -10.73 2.89
CA ALA A 102 5.25 -10.24 3.42
C ALA A 102 5.86 -11.25 4.38
N VAL A 103 5.10 -11.76 5.35
CA VAL A 103 5.57 -12.79 6.29
C VAL A 103 5.98 -14.07 5.57
N LYS A 104 5.21 -14.51 4.55
CA LYS A 104 5.55 -15.68 3.75
C LYS A 104 6.89 -15.53 2.99
N GLY A 105 7.20 -14.31 2.54
CA GLY A 105 8.47 -14.01 1.87
C GLY A 105 9.65 -13.76 2.81
N PHE A 106 9.43 -13.76 4.13
CA PHE A 106 10.45 -13.47 5.16
C PHE A 106 11.25 -14.71 5.60
N GLY A 107 11.36 -15.74 4.76
CA GLY A 107 12.10 -16.98 5.01
C GLY A 107 12.94 -17.40 3.82
#